data_AF-A0A9E1SNW6-F1
#
_entry.id   AF-A0A9E1SNW6-F1
#
_cell.length_a   1.000
_cell.length_b   1.000
_cell.length_c   1.000
_cell.angle_alpha   90.00
_cell.angle_beta   90.00
_cell.angle_gamma   90.00
#
_symmetry.space_group_name_H-M   'P 1'
#
loop_
_entity.id
_entity.type
_entity.pdbx_description
1 polymer ?
#
loop_
_entity_poly.entity_id
_entity_poly.type
_entity_poly.pdbx_seq_one_letter_code
_entity_poly.pdbx_strand_id
1 'polypeptide(L)' 'MSNYPVKGDFEYKRELAHQLIKRFGVTAARQTCVENKWDEVLQAVNLVRTHS' A
#
# COMPACT_ATOMS: atom_id res chain seq x y z
N MET A 1 -26.40 0.09 2.39
CA MET A 1 -25.47 0.30 3.51
C MET A 1 -24.33 1.20 3.04
N SER A 2 -24.13 2.34 3.71
CA SER A 2 -23.03 3.27 3.44
C SER A 2 -21.70 2.64 3.89
N ASN A 3 -20.80 2.38 2.94
CA ASN A 3 -19.48 1.80 3.16
C ASN A 3 -18.55 2.89 3.71
N TYR A 4 -18.55 3.11 5.02
CA TYR A 4 -17.60 4.02 5.66
C TYR A 4 -16.18 3.47 5.46
N PRO A 5 -15.20 4.30 5.06
CA PRO A 5 -13.81 3.88 5.03
C PRO A 5 -13.37 3.63 6.48
N VAL A 6 -13.17 2.36 6.82
CA VAL A 6 -12.66 1.95 8.12
C VAL A 6 -11.29 2.60 8.27
N LYS A 7 -11.19 3.63 9.12
CA LYS A 7 -9.93 4.37 9.36
C LYS A 7 -8.75 3.43 9.68
N GLY A 8 -9.01 2.28 10.32
CA GLY A 8 -8.01 1.26 10.64
C GLY A 8 -7.47 0.48 9.44
N ASP A 9 -8.26 0.33 8.36
CA ASP A 9 -7.80 -0.32 7.13
C ASP A 9 -6.69 0.48 6.45
N PHE A 10 -6.79 1.81 6.49
CA PHE A 10 -5.83 2.69 5.82
C PHE A 10 -4.47 2.69 6.53
N GLU A 11 -4.46 2.68 7.86
CA GLU A 11 -3.22 2.57 8.64
C GLU A 11 -2.55 1.21 8.45
N TYR A 12 -3.32 0.13 8.50
CA TYR A 12 -2.81 -1.23 8.26
C TYR A 12 -2.22 -1.38 6.84
N LYS A 13 -2.93 -0.90 5.81
CA LYS A 13 -2.46 -0.96 4.41
C LYS A 13 -1.20 -0.13 4.18
N ARG A 14 -1.07 1.00 4.90
CA ARG A 14 0.14 1.84 4.86
C ARG A 14 1.32 1.19 5.58
N GLU A 15 1.10 0.56 6.73
CA GLU A 15 2.13 -0.24 7.38
C GLU A 15 2.59 -1.42 6.52
N LEU A 16 1.65 -2.13 5.88
CA LEU A 16 1.95 -3.22 4.96
C LEU A 16 2.77 -2.71 3.75
N ALA A 17 2.37 -1.58 3.15
CA ALA A 17 3.13 -0.92 2.09
C ALA A 17 4.56 -0.58 2.54
N HIS A 18 4.72 -0.01 3.74
CA HIS A 18 6.03 0.30 4.32
C HIS A 18 6.88 -0.96 4.55
N GLN A 19 6.29 -2.05 5.05
CA GLN A 19 6.99 -3.32 5.25
C GLN A 19 7.43 -3.94 3.92
N LEU A 20 6.57 -3.90 2.90
CA LEU A 20 6.90 -4.38 1.55
C LEU A 20 8.03 -3.54 0.94
N ILE A 21 7.95 -2.22 1.03
CA ILE A 21 9.01 -1.32 0.55
C ILE A 21 10.32 -1.57 1.29
N LYS A 22 10.28 -1.73 2.62
CA LYS A 22 11.48 -2.00 3.43
C LYS A 22 12.11 -3.35 3.11
N ARG A 23 11.30 -4.37 2.79
CA ARG A 23 11.77 -5.73 2.56
C ARG A 23 12.22 -5.99 1.12
N PHE A 24 11.53 -5.42 0.14
CA PHE A 24 11.75 -5.71 -1.28
C PHE A 24 12.17 -4.48 -2.10
N GLY A 25 12.04 -3.28 -1.55
CA GLY A 25 12.17 -2.03 -2.29
C GLY A 25 10.87 -1.62 -2.99
N VAL A 26 10.77 -0.34 -3.36
CA VAL A 26 9.54 0.27 -3.92
C VAL A 26 9.08 -0.44 -5.20
N THR A 27 10.00 -0.80 -6.10
CA THR A 27 9.68 -1.42 -7.38
C THR A 27 9.08 -2.83 -7.21
N ALA A 28 9.71 -3.66 -6.38
CA ALA A 28 9.25 -5.03 -6.15
C ALA A 28 7.97 -5.05 -5.31
N ALA A 29 7.84 -4.17 -4.29
CA ALA A 29 6.60 -3.99 -3.55
C ALA A 29 5.42 -3.66 -4.49
N ARG A 30 5.66 -2.78 -5.47
CA ARG A 30 4.66 -2.43 -6.48
C ARG A 30 4.25 -3.63 -7.33
N GLN A 31 5.21 -4.40 -7.83
CA GLN A 31 4.92 -5.61 -8.62
C GLN A 31 4.11 -6.62 -7.81
N THR A 32 4.51 -6.90 -6.57
CA THR A 32 3.76 -7.80 -5.68
C THR A 32 2.33 -7.31 -5.47
N CYS A 33 2.12 -6.01 -5.24
CA CYS A 33 0.77 -5.46 -5.09
C CYS A 33 -0.07 -5.60 -6.38
N VAL A 34 0.53 -5.41 -7.56
CA VAL A 34 -0.16 -5.58 -8.85
C VAL A 34 -0.52 -7.05 -9.09
N GLU A 35 0.40 -7.97 -8.84
CA GLU A 35 0.18 -9.42 -9.01
C GLU A 35 -0.91 -9.95 -8.07
N ASN A 36 -0.94 -9.45 -6.82
CA ASN A 36 -1.92 -9.85 -5.82
C ASN A 36 -3.22 -9.03 -5.84
N LYS A 37 -3.35 -8.07 -6.76
CA LYS A 37 -4.50 -7.14 -6.86
C LYS A 37 -4.77 -6.36 -5.57
N TRP A 38 -3.70 -5.94 -4.89
CA TRP A 38 -3.77 -5.10 -3.70
C TRP A 38 -3.79 -3.61 -4.09
N ASP A 39 -4.83 -3.16 -4.80
CA ASP A 39 -4.93 -1.78 -5.31
C ASP A 39 -4.80 -0.70 -4.21
N GLU A 40 -5.37 -0.93 -3.03
CA GLU A 40 -5.28 0.04 -1.93
C GLU A 40 -3.86 0.10 -1.32
N VAL A 41 -3.16 -1.04 -1.23
CA VAL A 41 -1.77 -1.09 -0.78
C VAL A 41 -0.86 -0.49 -1.84
N LEU A 42 -1.16 -0.72 -3.12
CA LEU A 42 -0.48 -0.11 -4.26
C LEU A 42 -0.60 1.42 -4.22
N GLN A 43 -1.78 1.95 -3.90
CA GLN A 43 -1.96 3.39 -3.67
C GLN A 43 -1.09 3.88 -2.52
N ALA A 44 -1.05 3.17 -1.39
CA ALA A 44 -0.18 3.53 -0.27
C ALA A 44 1.32 3.49 -0.66
N VAL A 45 1.76 2.47 -1.42
CA VAL A 45 3.14 2.37 -1.93
C VAL A 45 3.48 3.55 -2.86
N ASN A 46 2.55 3.96 -3.73
CA ASN A 46 2.76 5.10 -4.63
C ASN A 46 2.79 6.45 -3.88
N LEU A 47 1.99 6.61 -2.82
CA LEU A 47 1.97 7.83 -1.99
C LEU A 47 3.31 8.05 -1.28
N VAL A 48 3.97 6.99 -0.82
CA VAL A 48 5.31 7.07 -0.19
C VAL A 48 6.34 7.68 -1.14
N ARG A 49 6.20 7.47 -2.46
CA ARG A 49 7.14 7.98 -3.47
C ARG A 49 6.96 9.47 -3.79
N THR A 50 5.84 10.07 -3.39
CA THR A 50 5.54 11.49 -3.70
C THR A 50 6.17 12.47 -2.68
N HIS A 51 6.79 11.97 -1.61
CA HIS A 51 7.55 12.76 -0.63
C HIS A 51 9.06 12.82 -0.95
N SER A 52 9.45 12.92 -2.22
CA SER A 52 10.85 13.14 -2.66
C SER A 52 11.01 14.49 -3.33
#